data_AF-A0A3S5DHE8-F1
#
_entry.id   AF-A0A3S5DHE8-F1
#
_cell.length_a   1.000
_cell.length_b   1.000
_cell.length_c   1.000
_cell.angle_alpha   90.00
_cell.angle_beta   90.00
_cell.angle_gamma   90.00
#
_symmetry.space_group_name_H-M   'P 1'
#
loop_
_entity.id
_entity.type
_entity.pdbx_description
1 polymer ?
#
loop_
_entity_poly.entity_id
_entity_poly.type
_entity_poly.pdbx_seq_one_letter_code
_entity_poly.pdbx_strand_id
1 'polypeptide(L)' 'MTPLMGLLTRGRYYIKQVDDGIAEPRYDAAGNASTTVYQCVSCEEEYERPDVMHSHKHQGAICSLCKSME' A
#
# COMPACT_ATOMS: atom_id res chain seq x y z
N MET A 1 -19.38 -10.10 13.91
CA MET A 1 -18.81 -10.30 12.55
C MET A 1 -18.50 -11.78 12.38
N THR A 2 -19.40 -12.53 11.74
CA THR A 2 -19.34 -14.00 11.67
C THR A 2 -18.33 -14.45 10.61
N PRO A 3 -17.40 -15.39 10.90
CA PRO A 3 -16.41 -15.87 9.93
C PRO A 3 -17.03 -16.44 8.64
N LEU A 4 -18.26 -16.96 8.72
CA LEU A 4 -19.04 -17.43 7.58
C LEU A 4 -19.27 -16.34 6.52
N MET A 5 -19.53 -15.10 6.96
CA MET A 5 -19.73 -13.97 6.06
C MET A 5 -18.44 -13.59 5.34
N GLY A 6 -17.29 -13.70 6.00
CA GLY A 6 -15.98 -13.46 5.39
C GLY A 6 -15.70 -14.44 4.24
N LEU A 7 -16.01 -15.73 4.43
CA LEU A 7 -15.88 -16.75 3.39
C LEU A 7 -16.87 -16.55 2.23
N LEU A 8 -18.16 -16.36 2.54
CA LEU A 8 -19.22 -16.20 1.54
C LEU A 8 -19.00 -14.96 0.67
N THR A 9 -18.53 -13.87 1.29
CA THR A 9 -18.31 -12.61 0.58
C THR A 9 -16.90 -12.52 -0.02
N ARG A 10 -16.00 -13.48 0.25
CA ARG A 10 -14.59 -13.45 -0.17
C ARG A 10 -13.90 -12.13 0.18
N GLY A 11 -14.23 -11.56 1.33
CA GLY A 11 -13.69 -10.26 1.75
C GLY A 11 -14.11 -9.07 0.87
N ARG A 12 -15.10 -9.21 -0.03
CA ARG A 12 -15.57 -8.13 -0.93
C ARG A 12 -15.95 -6.85 -0.20
N TYR A 13 -16.44 -6.97 1.03
CA TYR A 13 -16.83 -5.81 1.84
C TYR A 13 -15.75 -5.37 2.84
N TYR A 14 -14.61 -6.05 2.88
CA TYR A 14 -13.50 -5.75 3.79
C TYR A 14 -12.33 -5.04 3.08
N ILE A 15 -12.12 -5.32 1.79
CA ILE A 15 -11.07 -4.67 0.99
C ILE A 15 -11.57 -3.30 0.54
N LYS A 16 -10.98 -2.24 1.11
CA LYS A 16 -11.29 -0.84 0.74
C LYS A 16 -10.70 -0.47 -0.62
N GLN A 17 -9.52 -0.99 -0.94
CA GLN A 17 -8.79 -0.66 -2.17
C GLN A 17 -7.87 -1.81 -2.56
N VAL A 18 -7.79 -2.11 -3.85
CA VAL A 18 -6.98 -3.21 -4.41
C VAL A 18 -5.63 -2.74 -4.94
N ASP A 19 -5.45 -1.43 -5.06
CA ASP A 19 -4.31 -0.79 -5.71
C ASP A 19 -3.82 0.37 -4.84
N ASP A 20 -2.50 0.52 -4.71
CA ASP A 20 -1.87 1.55 -3.87
C ASP A 20 -1.43 2.80 -4.66
N GLY A 21 -1.85 2.92 -5.93
CA GLY A 21 -1.67 4.08 -6.80
C GLY A 21 -0.26 4.25 -7.35
N ILE A 22 0.62 3.27 -7.18
CA ILE A 22 1.99 3.26 -7.73
C ILE A 22 2.07 2.16 -8.80
N ALA A 23 2.44 2.54 -10.03
CA ALA A 23 2.45 1.63 -11.17
C ALA A 23 3.48 0.49 -11.07
N GLU A 24 4.61 0.73 -10.41
CA GLU A 24 5.63 -0.29 -10.16
C GLU A 24 5.04 -1.39 -9.25
N PRO A 25 5.25 -2.69 -9.48
CA PRO A 25 4.75 -3.73 -8.57
C PRO A 25 5.47 -3.74 -7.21
N ARG A 26 4.76 -4.14 -6.15
CA ARG A 26 5.32 -4.31 -4.79
C ARG A 26 6.29 -5.48 -4.68
N TYR A 27 6.08 -6.51 -5.48
CA TYR A 27 6.85 -7.75 -5.48
C TYR A 27 7.34 -8.06 -6.89
N ASP A 28 8.53 -8.64 -6.97
CA ASP A 28 9.10 -9.13 -8.23
C ASP A 28 8.39 -10.41 -8.73
N ALA A 29 8.81 -10.92 -9.89
CA ALA A 29 8.25 -12.14 -10.47
C ALA A 29 8.50 -13.42 -9.63
N ALA A 30 9.49 -13.39 -8.73
CA ALA A 30 9.78 -14.47 -7.80
C ALA A 30 9.04 -14.31 -6.45
N GLY A 31 8.31 -13.22 -6.26
CA GLY A 31 7.57 -12.89 -5.04
C GLY A 31 8.42 -12.19 -3.97
N ASN A 32 9.65 -11.76 -4.27
CA ASN A 32 10.46 -10.98 -3.35
C ASN A 32 9.98 -9.53 -3.33
N ALA A 33 10.20 -8.83 -2.22
CA ALA A 33 9.95 -7.40 -2.12
C ALA A 33 10.74 -6.63 -3.20
N SER A 34 10.07 -5.69 -3.87
CA SER A 34 10.74 -4.79 -4.80
C SER A 34 11.65 -3.84 -4.01
N THR A 35 12.93 -3.85 -4.36
CA THR A 35 13.98 -3.04 -3.72
C THR A 35 14.04 -1.61 -4.26
N THR A 36 13.09 -1.23 -5.12
CA THR A 36 13.01 0.13 -5.64
C THR A 36 12.75 1.10 -4.49
N VAL A 37 13.58 2.13 -4.35
CA VAL A 37 13.47 3.09 -3.26
C VAL A 37 12.65 4.30 -3.70
N TYR A 38 11.77 4.76 -2.81
CA TYR A 38 10.96 5.96 -2.95
C TYR A 38 11.17 6.88 -1.75
N GLN A 39 11.18 8.18 -2.00
CA GLN A 39 11.19 9.17 -0.94
C GLN A 39 9.76 9.53 -0.52
N CYS A 40 9.48 9.49 0.79
CA CYS A 40 8.19 9.90 1.33
C CYS A 40 8.04 11.42 1.24
N VAL A 41 7.00 11.92 0.59
CA VAL A 41 6.75 13.37 0.48
C VAL A 41 6.33 14.04 1.80
N SER A 42 6.07 13.26 2.86
CA SER A 42 5.65 13.79 4.17
C SER A 42 6.78 13.83 5.21
N CYS A 43 7.64 12.82 5.26
CA CYS A 43 8.74 12.75 6.23
C CYS A 43 10.13 12.83 5.59
N GLU A 44 10.19 12.90 4.25
CA GLU A 44 11.42 13.04 3.46
C GLU A 44 12.43 11.88 3.58
N GLU A 45 12.05 10.80 4.25
CA GLU A 45 12.84 9.58 4.41
C GLU A 45 12.63 8.60 3.24
N GLU A 46 13.64 7.76 2.99
CA GLU A 46 13.64 6.74 1.94
C GLU A 46 13.05 5.42 2.42
N TYR A 47 12.19 4.82 1.60
CA TYR A 47 11.54 3.54 1.88
C TYR A 47 11.51 2.66 0.63
N GLU A 48 11.49 1.35 0.83
CA GLU A 48 11.32 0.40 -0.27
C GLU A 48 9.89 0.48 -0.84
N ARG A 49 9.73 0.10 -2.11
CA ARG A 49 8.46 0.06 -2.84
C ARG A 49 7.30 -0.53 -1.99
N PRO A 50 7.42 -1.68 -1.31
CA PRO A 50 6.31 -2.22 -0.51
C PRO A 50 5.92 -1.30 0.67
N ASP A 51 6.79 -0.44 1.17
CA ASP A 51 6.47 0.40 2.32
C ASP A 51 5.83 1.75 1.96
N VAL A 52 5.65 2.02 0.66
CA VAL A 52 5.06 3.25 0.15
C VAL A 52 3.76 3.03 -0.61
N MET A 53 2.94 4.09 -0.67
CA MET A 53 1.72 4.17 -1.47
C MET A 53 1.48 5.62 -1.94
N HIS A 54 0.67 5.80 -2.97
CA HIS A 54 0.30 7.13 -3.46
C HIS A 54 -0.74 7.77 -2.52
N SER A 55 -0.49 9.01 -2.09
CA SER A 55 -1.47 9.84 -1.39
C SER A 55 -2.02 10.92 -2.31
N HIS A 56 -3.35 10.94 -2.46
CA HIS A 56 -4.03 12.03 -3.15
C HIS A 56 -3.94 13.37 -2.40
N LYS A 57 -3.73 13.35 -1.08
CA LYS A 57 -3.60 14.57 -0.25
C LYS A 57 -2.26 15.26 -0.49
N HIS A 58 -1.18 14.49 -0.52
CA HIS A 58 0.17 15.00 -0.72
C HIS A 58 0.65 14.94 -2.19
N GLN A 59 -0.17 14.39 -3.09
CA GLN A 59 0.12 14.22 -4.53
C GLN A 59 1.46 13.52 -4.80
N GLY A 60 1.76 12.47 -4.02
CA GLY A 60 3.05 11.78 -4.08
C GLY A 60 3.09 10.49 -3.29
N ALA A 61 4.24 9.82 -3.31
CA ALA A 61 4.47 8.61 -2.53
C ALA A 61 4.63 8.96 -1.04
N ILE A 62 3.89 8.28 -0.17
CA ILE A 62 4.00 8.39 1.29
C ILE A 62 4.24 7.01 1.89
N CYS A 63 4.93 6.96 3.04
CA CYS A 63 5.16 5.71 3.75
C CYS A 63 3.91 5.24 4.51
N SER A 64 3.84 3.94 4.78
CA SER A 64 2.75 3.30 5.53
C SER A 64 2.55 3.91 6.92
N LEU A 65 3.63 4.40 7.56
CA LEU A 65 3.57 5.07 8.86
C LEU A 65 2.86 6.43 8.75
N CYS A 66 3.30 7.31 7.85
CA CYS A 66 2.66 8.62 7.63
C CYS A 66 1.19 8.45 7.21
N LYS A 67 0.86 7.42 6.43
CA LYS A 67 -0.53 7.12 6.05
C LYS A 67 -1.44 6.83 7.26
N SER A 68 -0.92 6.16 8.28
CA SER A 68 -1.71 5.82 9.48
C SER A 68 -2.09 7.04 10.34
N MET A 69 -1.43 8.17 10.09
CA MET A 69 -1.67 9.44 10.77
C MET A 69 -2.54 10.42 9.98
N GLU A 70 -2.94 10.05 8.75
CA GLU A 70 -3.91 10.80 7.94
C GLU A 70 -5.36 10.49 8.35
#